data_AF-A0A9K3Q0G4-F1
#
_entry.id   AF-A0A9K3Q0G4-F1
#
_cell.length_a   1.000
_cell.length_b   1.000
_cell.length_c   1.000
_cell.angle_alpha   90.00
_cell.angle_beta   90.00
_cell.angle_gamma   90.00
#
_symmetry.space_group_name_H-M   'P 1'
#
loop_
_entity.id
_entity.type
_entity.pdbx_description
1 polymer ?
#
loop_
_entity_poly.entity_id
_entity_poly.type
_entity_poly.pdbx_seq_one_letter_code
_entity_poly.pdbx_strand_id
1 'polypeptide(L)'
;MRAQLPTLELDAVFEAKEDLAPAVNQILQTLITDLDPDQRVKNAMNEINSSKRLKFAVAERAEGDKILQVKSAEAEAEAKYLSGVGVAKQRKAIVDGLRTSIVEFSENIEGSNTKEVMDLLLLTQYFDMIRDVGSASHCRTTFVPTSRSLGDELRGSLLQADAALKSH
;
A
#
# COMPACT_ATOMS: atom_id res chain seq x y z
N MET A 1 -42.99 -39.17 29.05
CA MET A 1 -41.66 -38.98 28.44
C MET A 1 -41.57 -37.52 28.02
N ARG A 2 -40.89 -36.73 28.83
CA ARG A 2 -40.74 -35.27 28.69
C ARG A 2 -39.41 -34.99 27.99
N ALA A 3 -39.46 -34.09 27.01
CA ALA A 3 -38.39 -33.19 26.61
C ALA A 3 -37.02 -33.80 26.24
N GLN A 4 -36.90 -34.29 25.01
CA GLN A 4 -35.68 -34.16 24.22
C GLN A 4 -36.10 -33.85 22.78
N LEU A 5 -36.55 -32.61 22.54
CA LEU A 5 -36.61 -32.05 21.19
C LEU A 5 -35.20 -31.51 20.93
N PRO A 6 -34.39 -32.12 20.05
CA PRO A 6 -33.08 -31.57 19.72
C PRO A 6 -33.32 -30.23 19.05
N THR A 7 -32.70 -29.16 19.56
CA THR A 7 -32.64 -27.85 18.90
C THR A 7 -31.70 -27.92 17.70
N LEU A 8 -31.95 -28.85 16.78
CA LEU A 8 -31.40 -28.75 15.44
C LEU A 8 -32.07 -27.53 14.81
N GLU A 9 -31.27 -26.56 14.39
CA GLU A 9 -31.76 -25.33 13.81
C GLU A 9 -32.73 -25.67 12.68
N LEU A 10 -33.87 -24.99 12.62
CA LEU A 10 -34.88 -25.18 11.58
C LEU A 10 -34.27 -25.19 10.16
N ASP A 11 -33.14 -24.49 9.98
CA ASP A 11 -32.31 -24.50 8.76
C ASP A 11 -31.88 -25.91 8.34
N ALA A 12 -31.37 -26.73 9.27
CA ALA A 12 -30.94 -28.10 8.98
C ALA A 12 -32.12 -29.02 8.64
N VAL A 13 -33.31 -28.73 9.16
CA VAL A 13 -34.54 -29.45 8.83
C VAL A 13 -35.06 -29.05 7.43
N PHE A 14 -34.85 -27.79 7.01
CA PHE A 14 -35.18 -27.34 5.66
C PHE A 14 -34.18 -27.80 4.61
N GLU A 15 -32.89 -27.85 4.94
CA GLU A 15 -31.83 -28.36 4.07
C GLU A 15 -31.96 -29.88 3.86
N ALA A 16 -32.31 -30.63 4.92
CA ALA A 16 -32.59 -32.07 4.83
C ALA A 16 -33.99 -32.43 4.26
N LYS A 17 -34.84 -31.44 3.95
CA LYS A 17 -36.19 -31.67 3.41
C LYS A 17 -36.15 -32.30 2.00
N GLU A 18 -35.12 -31.98 1.22
CA GLU A 18 -34.88 -32.60 -0.10
C GLU A 18 -34.48 -34.08 0.05
N ASP A 19 -33.68 -34.41 1.07
CA ASP A 19 -33.19 -35.78 1.32
C ASP A 19 -34.20 -36.70 2.04
N LEU A 20 -35.14 -36.13 2.82
CA LEU A 20 -36.16 -36.89 3.56
C LEU A 20 -37.43 -37.23 2.76
N ALA A 21 -37.61 -36.68 1.56
CA ALA A 21 -38.84 -36.82 0.77
C ALA A 21 -39.37 -38.28 0.59
N PRO A 22 -38.54 -39.33 0.39
CA PRO A 22 -39.07 -40.69 0.27
C PRO A 22 -39.42 -41.34 1.62
N ALA A 23 -38.81 -40.91 2.73
CA ALA A 23 -39.05 -41.46 4.07
C ALA A 23 -40.31 -40.87 4.73
N VAL A 24 -40.72 -39.67 4.33
CA VAL A 24 -41.88 -38.95 4.90
C VAL A 24 -43.22 -39.55 4.44
N ASN A 25 -43.30 -40.15 3.26
CA ASN A 25 -44.56 -40.69 2.73
C ASN A 25 -45.10 -41.91 3.50
N GLN A 26 -44.26 -42.65 4.25
CA GLN A 26 -44.70 -43.79 5.05
C GLN A 26 -45.15 -43.44 6.47
N ILE A 27 -44.96 -42.20 6.92
CA ILE A 27 -45.30 -41.74 8.30
C ILE A 27 -46.42 -40.66 8.26
N LEU A 28 -47.14 -40.52 7.15
CA LEU A 28 -48.18 -39.48 6.99
C LEU A 28 -49.47 -39.72 7.79
N GLN A 29 -49.63 -40.83 8.54
CA GLN A 29 -50.93 -41.19 9.13
C GLN A 29 -50.98 -41.24 10.66
N THR A 30 -50.05 -40.60 11.37
CA THR A 30 -50.17 -40.46 12.82
C THR A 30 -49.78 -39.05 13.27
N LEU A 31 -50.77 -38.15 13.23
CA LEU A 31 -50.90 -37.01 14.12
C LEU A 31 -49.79 -35.94 14.04
N ILE A 32 -49.64 -35.32 12.86
CA ILE A 32 -49.18 -33.93 12.81
C ILE A 32 -50.33 -33.09 13.38
N THR A 33 -50.22 -32.69 14.64
CA THR A 33 -51.04 -31.61 15.17
C THR A 33 -50.39 -30.33 14.67
N ASP A 34 -51.09 -29.58 13.83
CA ASP A 34 -50.69 -28.25 13.37
C ASP A 34 -50.54 -27.33 14.59
N LEU A 35 -49.36 -27.34 15.21
CA LEU A 35 -48.98 -26.37 16.21
C LEU A 35 -48.45 -25.16 15.45
N ASP A 36 -49.35 -24.33 14.93
CA ASP A 36 -48.97 -23.02 14.43
C ASP A 36 -48.56 -22.16 15.63
N PRO A 37 -47.25 -21.83 15.81
CA PRO A 37 -46.87 -20.94 16.88
C PRO A 37 -47.54 -19.59 16.67
N ASP A 38 -47.93 -18.94 17.78
CA ASP A 38 -48.52 -17.61 17.77
C ASP A 38 -47.69 -16.68 16.87
N GLN A 39 -48.37 -15.87 16.05
CA GLN A 39 -47.77 -14.93 15.12
C GLN A 39 -46.70 -14.05 15.80
N ARG A 40 -46.89 -13.73 17.09
CA ARG A 40 -45.89 -13.00 17.90
C ARG A 40 -44.58 -13.78 18.07
N VAL A 41 -44.66 -15.09 18.29
CA VAL A 41 -43.49 -15.98 18.46
C VAL A 41 -42.79 -16.19 17.12
N LYS A 42 -43.53 -16.35 16.01
CA LYS A 42 -42.95 -16.44 14.65
C LYS A 42 -42.15 -15.19 14.30
N ASN A 43 -42.72 -14.01 14.53
CA ASN A 43 -42.07 -12.75 14.26
C ASN A 43 -40.83 -12.55 15.14
N ALA A 44 -40.93 -12.80 16.45
CA ALA A 44 -39.80 -12.70 17.37
C ALA A 44 -38.68 -13.68 17.02
N MET A 45 -39.03 -14.91 16.62
CA MET A 45 -38.06 -15.94 16.23
C MET A 45 -37.34 -15.58 14.92
N ASN A 46 -38.06 -15.03 13.93
CA ASN A 46 -37.46 -14.55 12.69
C ASN A 46 -36.56 -13.33 12.92
N GLU A 47 -36.97 -12.40 13.78
CA GLU A 47 -36.16 -11.25 14.17
C GLU A 47 -34.88 -11.65 14.91
N ILE A 48 -34.95 -12.65 15.80
CA ILE A 48 -33.78 -13.21 16.49
C ILE A 48 -32.82 -13.88 15.49
N ASN A 49 -33.33 -14.66 14.54
CA ASN A 49 -32.48 -15.35 13.56
C ASN A 49 -31.85 -14.38 12.57
N SER A 50 -32.60 -13.41 12.06
CA SER A 50 -32.07 -12.37 11.19
C SER A 50 -31.00 -11.54 11.92
N SER A 51 -31.21 -11.18 13.18
CA SER A 51 -30.23 -10.45 14.00
C SER A 51 -28.95 -11.26 14.25
N LYS A 52 -29.06 -12.57 14.51
CA LYS A 52 -27.90 -13.47 14.66
C LYS A 52 -27.10 -13.57 13.37
N ARG A 53 -27.78 -13.80 12.23
CA ARG A 53 -27.15 -13.84 10.90
C ARG A 53 -26.47 -12.52 10.55
N LEU A 54 -27.14 -11.40 10.84
CA LEU A 54 -26.57 -10.07 10.61
C LEU A 54 -25.33 -9.84 11.48
N LYS A 55 -25.37 -10.20 12.76
CA LYS A 55 -24.21 -10.07 13.67
C LYS A 55 -23.03 -10.91 13.19
N PHE A 56 -23.28 -12.13 12.73
CA PHE A 56 -22.25 -13.00 12.19
C PHE A 56 -21.63 -12.41 10.92
N ALA A 57 -22.46 -11.98 9.95
CA ALA A 57 -21.99 -11.36 8.72
C ALA A 57 -21.22 -10.04 8.95
N VAL A 58 -21.59 -9.25 9.97
CA VAL A 58 -20.86 -8.03 10.34
C VAL A 58 -19.50 -8.37 10.95
N ALA A 59 -19.43 -9.40 11.81
CA ALA A 59 -18.18 -9.85 12.39
C ALA A 59 -17.20 -10.36 11.32
N GLU A 60 -17.67 -11.19 10.39
CA GLU A 60 -16.85 -11.68 9.27
C GLU A 60 -16.37 -10.54 8.35
N ARG A 61 -17.24 -9.57 8.05
CA ARG A 61 -16.83 -8.39 7.27
C ARG A 61 -15.77 -7.57 7.99
N ALA A 62 -15.95 -7.29 9.29
CA ALA A 62 -14.98 -6.53 10.07
C ALA A 62 -13.62 -7.25 10.17
N GLU A 63 -13.64 -8.58 10.26
CA GLU A 63 -12.41 -9.39 10.23
C GLU A 63 -11.74 -9.37 8.85
N GLY A 64 -12.52 -9.46 7.77
CA GLY A 64 -12.03 -9.31 6.40
C GLY A 64 -11.39 -7.95 6.15
N ASP A 65 -12.02 -6.87 6.58
CA ASP A 65 -11.50 -5.50 6.46
C ASP A 65 -10.19 -5.33 7.25
N LYS A 66 -10.11 -5.91 8.46
CA LYS A 66 -8.88 -5.92 9.25
C LYS A 66 -7.75 -6.66 8.53
N ILE A 67 -8.03 -7.83 7.96
CA ILE A 67 -7.03 -8.61 7.20
C ILE A 67 -6.56 -7.81 5.98
N LEU A 68 -7.48 -7.22 5.21
CA LEU A 68 -7.15 -6.39 4.05
C LEU A 68 -6.24 -5.22 4.44
N GLN A 69 -6.58 -4.51 5.52
CA GLN A 69 -5.80 -3.36 5.97
C GLN A 69 -4.40 -3.77 6.47
N VAL A 70 -4.29 -4.84 7.25
CA VAL A 70 -3.00 -5.35 7.71
C VAL A 70 -2.14 -5.80 6.54
N LYS A 71 -2.69 -6.58 5.60
CA LYS A 71 -1.95 -7.02 4.42
C LYS A 71 -1.51 -5.87 3.52
N SER A 72 -2.35 -4.85 3.36
CA SER A 72 -1.97 -3.65 2.62
C SER A 72 -0.79 -2.94 3.30
N ALA A 73 -0.85 -2.77 4.62
CA ALA A 73 0.21 -2.12 5.39
C ALA A 73 1.53 -2.93 5.36
N GLU A 74 1.46 -4.25 5.46
CA GLU A 74 2.60 -5.15 5.31
C GLU A 74 3.24 -5.04 3.92
N ALA A 75 2.42 -5.06 2.87
CA ALA A 75 2.88 -4.91 1.49
C ALA A 75 3.54 -3.54 1.25
N GLU A 76 2.98 -2.45 1.78
CA GLU A 76 3.59 -1.13 1.70
C GLU A 76 4.93 -1.04 2.44
N ALA A 77 5.02 -1.65 3.63
CA ALA A 77 6.26 -1.70 4.40
C ALA A 77 7.35 -2.50 3.66
N GLU A 78 6.98 -3.65 3.11
CA GLU A 78 7.90 -4.48 2.32
C GLU A 78 8.35 -3.79 1.04
N ALA A 79 7.44 -3.10 0.33
CA ALA A 79 7.79 -2.31 -0.85
C ALA A 79 8.80 -1.20 -0.53
N LYS A 80 8.59 -0.46 0.57
CA LYS A 80 9.55 0.57 1.03
C LYS A 80 10.89 -0.04 1.41
N TYR A 81 10.89 -1.18 2.11
CA TYR A 81 12.10 -1.89 2.47
C TYR A 81 12.88 -2.33 1.23
N LEU A 82 12.23 -2.99 0.28
CA LEU A 82 12.86 -3.46 -0.96
C LEU A 82 13.38 -2.29 -1.80
N SER A 83 12.64 -1.18 -1.88
CA SER A 83 13.09 0.05 -2.52
C SER A 83 14.37 0.58 -1.87
N GLY A 84 14.41 0.64 -0.53
CA GLY A 84 15.60 1.05 0.22
C GLY A 84 16.82 0.14 -0.03
N VAL A 85 16.60 -1.19 -0.03
CA VAL A 85 17.64 -2.18 -0.36
C VAL A 85 18.13 -2.00 -1.80
N GLY A 86 17.22 -1.77 -2.74
CA GLY A 86 17.55 -1.52 -4.15
C GLY A 86 18.43 -0.28 -4.32
N VAL A 87 18.06 0.84 -3.70
CA VAL A 87 18.84 2.08 -3.71
C VAL A 87 20.20 1.88 -3.07
N ALA A 88 20.28 1.20 -1.92
CA ALA A 88 21.56 0.91 -1.26
C ALA A 88 22.47 0.05 -2.13
N LYS A 89 21.92 -1.00 -2.77
CA LYS A 89 22.67 -1.88 -3.68
C LYS A 89 23.12 -1.14 -4.94
N GLN A 90 22.28 -0.29 -5.51
CA GLN A 90 22.64 0.59 -6.63
C GLN A 90 23.79 1.52 -6.24
N ARG A 91 23.69 2.21 -5.10
CA ARG A 91 24.77 3.09 -4.60
C ARG A 91 26.07 2.34 -4.40
N LYS A 92 26.03 1.13 -3.85
CA LYS A 92 27.21 0.27 -3.71
C LYS A 92 27.82 -0.05 -5.07
N ALA A 93 27.02 -0.49 -6.05
CA ALA A 93 27.51 -0.80 -7.39
C ALA A 93 28.13 0.43 -8.08
N ILE A 94 27.58 1.63 -7.88
CA ILE A 94 28.14 2.89 -8.39
C ILE A 94 29.51 3.15 -7.77
N VAL A 95 29.64 3.06 -6.44
CA VAL A 95 30.92 3.30 -5.74
C VAL A 95 31.98 2.28 -6.14
N ASP A 96 31.60 1.00 -6.22
CA ASP A 96 32.50 -0.08 -6.64
C ASP A 96 32.95 0.14 -8.09
N GLY A 97 32.05 0.51 -8.99
CA GLY A 97 32.37 0.85 -10.38
C GLY A 97 33.30 2.04 -10.51
N LEU A 98 33.01 3.15 -9.81
CA LEU A 98 33.87 4.34 -9.78
C LEU A 98 35.27 4.00 -9.26
N ARG A 99 35.36 3.19 -8.20
CA ARG A 99 36.65 2.75 -7.65
C ARG A 99 37.48 2.01 -8.70
N THR A 100 36.86 1.06 -9.43
CA THR A 100 37.53 0.32 -10.50
C THR A 100 38.01 1.26 -11.60
N SER A 101 37.14 2.17 -12.07
CA SER A 101 37.51 3.15 -13.11
C SER A 101 38.67 4.06 -12.69
N ILE A 102 38.73 4.47 -11.42
CA ILE A 102 39.83 5.30 -10.90
C ILE A 102 41.14 4.51 -10.88
N VAL A 103 41.11 3.24 -10.47
CA VAL A 103 42.31 2.38 -10.47
C VAL A 103 42.81 2.16 -11.90
N GLU A 104 41.93 1.76 -12.82
CA GLU A 104 42.27 1.59 -14.24
C GLU A 104 42.85 2.86 -14.85
N PHE A 105 42.27 4.03 -14.56
CA PHE A 105 42.78 5.31 -15.08
C PHE A 105 44.16 5.66 -14.50
N SER A 106 44.38 5.38 -13.20
CA SER A 106 45.68 5.62 -12.55
C SER A 106 46.79 4.69 -13.03
N GLU A 107 46.45 3.46 -13.46
CA GLU A 107 47.41 2.50 -14.02
C GLU A 107 47.82 2.85 -15.46
N ASN A 108 46.91 3.42 -16.24
CA ASN A 108 47.16 3.79 -17.64
C ASN A 108 47.87 5.14 -17.81
N ILE A 109 47.93 5.98 -16.76
CA ILE A 109 48.54 7.30 -16.81
C ILE A 109 49.54 7.43 -15.65
N GLU A 110 50.82 7.20 -15.95
CA GLU A 110 51.91 7.33 -14.99
C GLU A 110 51.97 8.76 -14.41
N GLY A 111 51.78 8.87 -13.09
CA GLY A 111 51.95 10.13 -12.35
C GLY A 111 50.65 10.87 -11.99
N SER A 112 49.47 10.37 -12.34
CA SER A 112 48.22 11.01 -11.92
C SER A 112 47.94 10.74 -10.44
N ASN A 113 47.71 11.80 -9.66
CA ASN A 113 47.25 11.68 -8.28
C ASN A 113 45.75 11.36 -8.28
N THR A 114 45.33 10.33 -7.55
CA THR A 114 43.91 9.94 -7.40
C THR A 114 43.01 11.13 -7.04
N LYS A 115 43.54 12.10 -6.29
CA LYS A 115 42.82 13.32 -5.92
C LYS A 115 42.45 14.19 -7.14
N GLU A 116 43.36 14.35 -8.10
CA GLU A 116 43.14 15.17 -9.30
C GLU A 116 42.11 14.54 -10.25
N VAL A 117 42.14 13.20 -10.36
CA VAL A 117 41.13 12.44 -11.12
C VAL A 117 39.74 12.65 -10.54
N MET A 118 39.63 12.63 -9.21
CA MET A 118 38.36 12.89 -8.52
C MET A 118 37.90 14.33 -8.72
N ASP A 119 38.80 15.31 -8.63
CA ASP A 119 38.45 16.72 -8.85
C ASP A 119 37.94 16.97 -10.29
N LEU A 120 38.57 16.35 -11.29
CA LEU A 120 38.11 16.40 -12.69
C LEU A 120 36.75 15.72 -12.89
N LEU A 121 36.52 14.58 -12.24
CA LEU A 121 35.24 13.87 -12.27
C LEU A 121 34.12 14.71 -11.66
N LEU A 122 34.36 15.34 -10.50
CA LEU A 122 33.40 16.24 -9.85
C LEU A 122 33.04 17.43 -10.75
N LEU A 123 34.04 18.02 -11.42
CA LEU A 123 33.83 19.13 -12.34
C LEU A 123 32.98 18.70 -13.55
N THR A 124 33.26 17.52 -14.10
CA THR A 124 32.49 16.96 -15.22
C THR A 124 31.04 16.71 -14.81
N GLN A 125 30.83 16.10 -13.63
CA GLN A 125 29.49 15.83 -13.11
C GLN A 125 28.70 17.11 -12.80
N TYR A 126 29.38 18.17 -12.35
CA TYR A 126 28.78 19.50 -12.20
C TYR A 126 28.26 20.05 -13.54
N PHE A 127 29.05 19.93 -14.60
CA PHE A 127 28.62 20.38 -15.93
C PHE A 127 27.53 19.51 -16.54
N ASP A 128 27.58 18.19 -16.35
CA ASP A 128 26.50 17.30 -16.76
C ASP A 128 25.19 17.64 -16.05
N MET A 129 25.23 17.90 -14.74
CA MET A 129 24.05 18.37 -13.99
C MET A 129 23.52 19.70 -14.52
N ILE A 130 24.40 20.66 -14.83
CA ILE A 130 23.98 21.94 -15.45
C ILE A 130 23.33 21.71 -16.82
N ARG A 131 23.90 20.83 -17.65
CA ARG A 131 23.34 20.50 -18.95
C ARG A 131 21.96 19.86 -18.80
N ASP A 132 21.81 18.88 -17.93
CA ASP A 132 20.57 18.16 -17.72
C ASP A 132 19.48 19.10 -17.19
N VAL A 133 19.81 19.92 -16.18
CA VAL A 133 18.92 20.97 -15.65
C VAL A 133 18.58 22.03 -16.71
N GLY A 134 19.56 22.45 -17.51
CA GLY A 134 19.39 23.46 -18.57
C GLY A 134 18.61 22.95 -19.79
N SER A 135 18.60 21.65 -20.02
CA SER A 135 17.83 21.00 -21.10
C SER A 135 16.37 20.72 -20.74
N ALA A 136 16.00 20.82 -19.45
CA ALA A 136 14.63 20.65 -19.00
C ALA A 136 13.75 21.85 -19.41
N SER A 137 12.69 21.58 -20.17
CA SER A 137 11.82 22.56 -20.84
C SER A 137 11.11 23.58 -19.94
N HIS A 138 11.11 23.41 -18.62
CA HIS A 138 10.48 24.31 -17.65
C HIS A 138 11.41 24.70 -16.48
N CYS A 139 12.73 24.55 -16.61
CA CYS A 139 13.63 24.89 -15.51
C CYS A 139 13.94 26.39 -15.48
N ARG A 140 13.57 27.05 -14.37
CA ARG A 140 14.01 28.43 -14.06
C ARG A 140 15.17 28.36 -13.06
N THR A 141 16.39 28.26 -13.56
CA THR A 141 17.61 28.27 -12.74
C THR A 141 17.98 29.69 -12.36
N THR A 142 17.92 30.01 -11.07
CA THR A 142 18.49 31.24 -10.48
C THR A 142 19.84 30.91 -9.86
N PHE A 143 20.93 31.39 -10.48
CA PHE A 143 22.27 31.28 -9.89
C PHE A 143 22.39 32.26 -8.72
N VAL A 144 22.56 31.73 -7.50
CA VAL A 144 22.87 32.53 -6.31
C VAL A 144 24.37 32.42 -6.07
N PRO A 145 25.17 33.49 -6.31
CA PRO A 145 26.59 33.47 -5.99
C PRO A 145 26.78 33.37 -4.48
N THR A 146 27.64 32.45 -4.04
CA THR A 146 28.07 32.36 -2.63
C THR A 146 29.08 33.47 -2.34
N SER A 147 28.67 34.73 -2.45
CA SER A 147 29.36 35.87 -1.87
C SER A 147 28.75 36.12 -0.48
N ARG A 148 29.52 36.68 0.46
CA ARG A 148 29.29 36.65 1.92
C ARG A 148 28.02 37.36 2.44
N SER A 149 27.08 37.75 1.59
CA SER A 149 25.82 38.43 1.94
C SER A 149 24.58 37.64 1.48
N LEU A 150 24.45 36.40 1.94
CA LEU A 150 23.33 35.50 1.61
C LEU A 150 21.94 36.15 1.87
N GLY A 151 21.80 37.05 2.85
CA GLY A 151 20.49 37.59 3.25
C GLY A 151 19.92 38.65 2.30
N ASP A 152 20.76 39.49 1.70
CA ASP A 152 20.34 40.65 0.92
C ASP A 152 20.25 40.31 -0.59
N GLU A 153 21.16 39.49 -1.09
CA GLU A 153 21.18 39.03 -2.49
C GLU A 153 20.07 37.98 -2.77
N LEU A 154 19.71 37.14 -1.79
CA LEU A 154 18.55 36.23 -1.92
C LEU A 154 17.23 37.00 -2.00
N ARG A 155 17.10 38.10 -1.24
CA ARG A 155 15.93 38.98 -1.33
C ARG A 155 15.87 39.68 -2.69
N GLY A 156 16.99 40.23 -3.15
CA GLY A 156 17.08 40.88 -4.46
C GLY A 156 16.77 39.93 -5.62
N SER A 157 17.36 38.73 -5.62
CA SER A 157 17.11 37.73 -6.68
C SER A 157 15.68 37.19 -6.67
N LEU A 158 15.06 37.00 -5.51
CA LEU A 158 13.66 36.59 -5.41
C LEU A 158 12.71 37.70 -5.91
N LEU A 159 12.96 38.95 -5.53
CA LEU A 159 12.18 40.10 -5.99
C LEU A 159 12.31 40.33 -7.50
N GLN A 160 13.51 40.15 -8.05
CA GLN A 160 13.74 40.29 -9.49
C GLN A 160 13.15 39.13 -10.29
N ALA A 161 13.16 37.92 -9.73
CA ALA A 161 12.48 36.77 -10.31
C ALA A 161 10.94 36.88 -10.27
N ASP A 162 10.37 37.53 -9.26
CA ASP A 162 8.93 37.88 -9.20
C ASP A 162 8.58 39.00 -10.21
N ALA A 163 9.45 40.01 -10.34
CA ALA A 163 9.28 41.07 -11.33
C ALA A 163 9.31 40.55 -12.77
N ALA A 164 10.19 39.60 -13.08
CA ALA A 164 10.25 38.94 -14.40
C ALA A 164 9.03 38.03 -14.70
N LEU A 165 8.33 37.55 -13.65
CA LEU A 165 7.08 36.79 -13.80
C LEU A 165 5.88 37.70 -14.09
N LYS A 166 5.91 38.96 -13.64
CA LYS A 166 4.82 39.93 -13.85
C LYS A 166 4.91 40.72 -15.15
N SER A 167 6.04 40.64 -15.86
CA SER A 167 6.27 41.33 -17.14
C SER A 167 5.90 40.48 -18.37
N HIS A 168 5.24 39.34 -18.17
CA HIS A 168 4.60 38.51 -19.19
C HIS A 168 3.13 38.31 -18.83
#